data_AF-A0A9Q1ABE8-F1
#
_entry.id   AF-A0A9Q1ABE8-F1
#
_cell.length_a   1.000
_cell.length_b   1.000
_cell.length_c   1.000
_cell.angle_alpha   90.00
_cell.angle_beta   90.00
_cell.angle_gamma   90.00
#
_symmetry.space_group_name_H-M   'P 1'
#
loop_
_entity.id
_entity.type
_entity.pdbx_description
1 polymer ?
#
loop_
_entity_poly.entity_id
_entity_poly.type
_entity_poly.pdbx_seq_one_letter_code
_entity_poly.pdbx_strand_id
1 'polypeptide(L)'
;MCQISGMDFALEPLLAPVSGRPEHVERILKNRYHEAMTKLQPHSKELDLLIVILPDNNGSLYGDLKRICETDLGLVSQCCLTKHVGGRNTVLMDAISRRIPLVSDRPTIIFGADVTHPHPGEDSSPSIAAVVASQDWPEVTKYAGLVCAQAHRQELIQDLYKTWQDPVRGTVSGGMIKELLISFRRATGQKPQRIIFYRDGVSEGQFYQVLLYELDAIRKACASLEPNYQPPVTFVVVQKRHHTRLFANDHRDRNAVDRSGNILPGTVVDSKICHPTEFDFYLCSHAGIQGTSRPAHYHVLWDENKFTADGLQSLTNNLCYTYARCTRSVSIVPPAYYAHLAAFRARFYMEPETSDSESIASGMAAGRGGAGPRATRGPSANAAVRPLPALKENVKRVMFYC
;
A
#
# COMPACT_ATOMS: atom_id res chain seq x y z
N MET A 1 11.02 24.41 10.95
CA MET A 1 11.35 23.10 10.32
C MET A 1 10.73 22.97 8.93
N CYS A 2 9.40 22.99 8.77
CA CYS A 2 8.74 22.87 7.45
C CYS A 2 9.30 23.82 6.38
N GLN A 3 9.38 25.12 6.68
CA GLN A 3 9.92 26.13 5.75
C GLN A 3 11.42 25.93 5.46
N ILE A 4 12.20 25.50 6.47
CA ILE A 4 13.64 25.20 6.30
C ILE A 4 13.83 24.03 5.34
N SER A 5 12.92 23.05 5.37
CA SER A 5 12.90 21.91 4.44
C SER A 5 12.25 22.25 3.08
N GLY A 6 11.96 23.53 2.80
CA GLY A 6 11.38 23.98 1.54
C GLY A 6 9.87 23.75 1.37
N MET A 7 9.17 23.39 2.45
CA MET A 7 7.70 23.28 2.43
C MET A 7 7.07 24.60 2.81
N ASP A 8 6.32 25.20 1.89
CA ASP A 8 5.47 26.36 2.19
C ASP A 8 4.36 25.92 3.15
N PHE A 9 4.44 26.43 4.38
CA PHE A 9 3.58 26.04 5.48
C PHE A 9 3.23 27.27 6.29
N ALA A 10 1.93 27.50 6.49
CA ALA A 10 1.44 28.61 7.28
C ALA A 10 1.94 28.52 8.72
N LEU A 11 2.49 29.61 9.24
CA LEU A 11 3.03 29.66 10.61
C LEU A 11 1.90 29.59 11.65
N GLU A 12 0.75 30.15 11.33
CA GLU A 12 -0.43 30.15 12.19
C GLU A 12 -1.52 29.24 11.61
N PRO A 13 -2.18 28.40 12.42
CA PRO A 13 -3.28 27.58 11.95
C PRO A 13 -4.49 28.47 11.62
N LEU A 14 -5.26 28.11 10.59
CA LEU A 14 -6.49 28.79 10.19
C LEU A 14 -7.49 28.95 11.36
N LEU A 15 -7.47 27.98 12.27
CA LEU A 15 -8.38 27.86 13.40
C LEU A 15 -7.56 27.55 14.65
N ALA A 16 -7.97 28.11 15.79
CA ALA A 16 -7.35 27.81 17.07
C ALA A 16 -7.49 26.31 17.40
N PRO A 17 -6.48 25.68 18.02
CA PRO A 17 -6.56 24.29 18.47
C PRO A 17 -7.71 24.08 19.46
N VAL A 18 -8.42 22.97 19.33
CA VAL A 18 -9.52 22.56 20.22
C VAL A 18 -9.27 21.16 20.74
N SER A 19 -9.47 20.98 22.05
CA SER A 19 -9.44 19.67 22.70
C SER A 19 -10.85 19.11 22.82
N GLY A 20 -10.98 17.78 22.75
CA GLY A 20 -12.26 17.12 22.96
C GLY A 20 -12.10 15.67 23.36
N ARG A 21 -13.19 15.08 23.87
CA ARG A 21 -13.21 13.68 24.29
C ARG A 21 -13.27 12.76 23.05
N PRO A 22 -12.56 11.62 23.05
CA PRO A 22 -12.57 10.64 21.95
C PRO A 22 -13.98 10.24 21.47
N GLU A 23 -14.92 10.08 22.40
CA GLU A 23 -16.32 9.70 22.13
C GLU A 23 -17.06 10.71 21.23
N HIS A 24 -16.59 11.95 21.14
CA HIS A 24 -17.18 13.00 20.33
C HIS A 24 -16.37 13.31 19.07
N VAL A 25 -15.40 12.47 18.70
CA VAL A 25 -14.45 12.74 17.61
C VAL A 25 -15.15 13.09 16.30
N GLU A 26 -16.19 12.35 15.92
CA GLU A 26 -16.92 12.59 14.68
C GLU A 26 -17.58 13.97 14.65
N ARG A 27 -18.35 14.28 15.70
CA ARG A 27 -19.01 15.58 15.83
C ARG A 27 -18.00 16.72 15.83
N ILE A 28 -16.88 16.56 16.53
CA ILE A 28 -15.83 17.58 16.61
C ILE A 28 -15.20 17.78 15.23
N LEU A 29 -14.78 16.70 14.55
CA LEU A 29 -14.15 16.77 13.23
C LEU A 29 -15.07 17.42 12.20
N LYS A 30 -16.34 16.97 12.13
CA LYS A 30 -17.32 17.53 11.21
C LYS A 30 -17.54 19.01 11.50
N ASN A 31 -17.73 19.42 12.76
CA ASN A 31 -17.92 20.83 13.12
C ASN A 31 -16.68 21.68 12.79
N ARG A 32 -15.47 21.21 13.12
CA ARG A 32 -14.22 21.90 12.82
C ARG A 32 -14.02 22.10 11.31
N TYR A 33 -14.31 21.07 10.52
CA TYR A 33 -14.20 21.13 9.07
C TYR A 33 -15.17 22.16 8.49
N HIS A 34 -16.44 22.16 8.91
CA HIS A 34 -17.41 23.15 8.43
C HIS A 34 -16.99 24.58 8.79
N GLU A 35 -16.50 24.83 10.01
CA GLU A 35 -16.01 26.15 10.39
C GLU A 35 -14.79 26.59 9.55
N ALA A 36 -13.88 25.66 9.25
CA ALA A 36 -12.74 25.91 8.36
C ALA A 36 -13.21 26.33 6.97
N MET A 37 -14.12 25.54 6.39
CA MET A 37 -14.62 25.77 5.04
C MET A 37 -15.42 27.08 4.95
N THR A 38 -16.20 27.45 5.96
CA THR A 38 -16.89 28.75 5.99
C THR A 38 -15.92 29.93 5.94
N LYS A 39 -14.76 29.83 6.60
CA LYS A 39 -13.71 30.88 6.52
C LYS A 39 -12.97 30.91 5.19
N LEU A 40 -12.82 29.75 4.54
CA LEU A 40 -12.10 29.62 3.27
C LEU A 40 -12.99 29.89 2.05
N GLN A 41 -14.31 29.74 2.18
CA GLN A 41 -15.30 29.92 1.12
C GLN A 41 -15.17 31.27 0.38
N PRO A 42 -14.96 32.43 1.06
CA PRO A 42 -14.81 33.72 0.38
C PRO A 42 -13.57 33.81 -0.53
N HIS A 43 -12.58 32.94 -0.30
CA HIS A 43 -11.31 32.93 -1.02
C HIS A 43 -11.22 31.78 -2.04
N SER A 44 -12.29 30.98 -2.19
CA SER A 44 -12.31 29.77 -3.02
C SER A 44 -11.13 28.82 -2.73
N LYS A 45 -10.71 28.74 -1.47
CA LYS A 45 -9.65 27.84 -1.00
C LYS A 45 -10.24 26.60 -0.34
N GLU A 46 -9.48 25.51 -0.35
CA GLU A 46 -9.79 24.29 0.40
C GLU A 46 -8.83 24.15 1.59
N LEU A 47 -9.21 23.31 2.56
CA LEU A 47 -8.35 23.01 3.70
C LEU A 47 -7.32 21.94 3.30
N ASP A 48 -6.03 22.31 3.31
CA ASP A 48 -4.95 21.42 2.85
C ASP A 48 -4.57 20.32 3.86
N LEU A 49 -4.60 20.63 5.16
CA LEU A 49 -4.12 19.71 6.21
C LEU A 49 -4.83 19.93 7.54
N LEU A 50 -5.22 18.82 8.18
CA LEU A 50 -5.60 18.78 9.59
C LEU A 50 -4.52 18.07 10.42
N ILE A 51 -3.95 18.78 11.40
CA ILE A 51 -3.06 18.17 12.41
C ILE A 51 -3.90 17.75 13.60
N VAL A 52 -3.81 16.47 14.00
CA VAL A 52 -4.52 15.96 15.19
C VAL A 52 -3.53 15.41 16.19
N ILE A 53 -3.64 15.88 17.42
CA ILE A 53 -2.82 15.41 18.55
C ILE A 53 -3.63 14.37 19.30
N LEU A 54 -3.15 13.12 19.29
CA LEU A 54 -3.81 12.01 19.99
C LEU A 54 -3.22 11.85 21.41
N PRO A 55 -4.07 11.55 22.42
CA PRO A 55 -3.60 11.42 23.81
C PRO A 55 -2.74 10.17 24.02
N ASP A 56 -2.98 9.12 23.23
CA ASP A 56 -2.35 7.81 23.34
C ASP A 56 -2.33 7.08 21.99
N ASN A 57 -1.71 5.91 21.96
CA ASN A 57 -1.66 5.04 20.79
C ASN A 57 -2.92 4.16 20.68
N ASN A 58 -4.10 4.78 20.80
CA ASN A 58 -5.37 4.08 20.65
C ASN A 58 -5.71 3.89 19.16
N GLY A 59 -5.60 2.64 18.70
CA GLY A 59 -5.86 2.28 17.31
C GLY A 59 -7.30 2.51 16.85
N SER A 60 -8.28 2.42 17.77
CA SER A 60 -9.69 2.64 17.44
C SER A 60 -9.97 4.12 17.13
N LEU A 61 -9.54 5.01 18.04
CA LEU A 61 -9.69 6.46 17.83
C LEU A 61 -8.93 6.95 16.58
N TYR A 62 -7.71 6.44 16.38
CA TYR A 62 -6.95 6.73 15.15
C TYR A 62 -7.72 6.26 13.90
N GLY A 63 -8.29 5.06 13.95
CA GLY A 63 -9.04 4.48 12.85
C GLY A 63 -10.28 5.28 12.49
N ASP A 64 -11.11 5.62 13.47
CA ASP A 64 -12.32 6.45 13.28
C ASP A 64 -11.98 7.81 12.66
N LEU A 65 -10.95 8.48 13.18
CA LEU A 65 -10.48 9.76 12.66
C LEU A 65 -10.05 9.64 11.20
N LYS A 66 -9.25 8.62 10.87
CA LYS A 66 -8.80 8.38 9.50
C LYS A 66 -9.96 8.07 8.57
N ARG A 67 -10.89 7.19 8.97
CA ARG A 67 -12.11 6.89 8.22
C ARG A 67 -12.87 8.17 7.92
N ILE A 68 -13.29 8.93 8.94
CA ILE A 68 -14.11 10.14 8.78
C ILE A 68 -13.39 11.18 7.88
N CYS A 69 -12.10 11.40 8.09
CA CYS A 69 -11.35 12.35 7.26
C CYS A 69 -11.30 11.89 5.80
N GLU A 70 -11.03 10.61 5.53
CA GLU A 70 -10.66 10.13 4.20
C GLU A 70 -11.89 9.68 3.37
N THR A 71 -12.97 9.25 4.02
CA THR A 71 -14.21 8.75 3.39
C THR A 71 -15.34 9.76 3.40
N ASP A 72 -15.49 10.55 4.47
CA ASP A 72 -16.64 11.44 4.63
C ASP A 72 -16.30 12.88 4.24
N LEU A 73 -15.17 13.39 4.72
CA LEU A 73 -14.79 14.80 4.58
C LEU A 73 -13.86 15.08 3.38
N GLY A 74 -13.04 14.10 2.99
CA GLY A 74 -12.00 14.30 1.97
C GLY A 74 -10.84 15.15 2.48
N LEU A 75 -10.48 14.98 3.74
CA LEU A 75 -9.49 15.80 4.42
C LEU A 75 -8.19 15.02 4.63
N VAL A 76 -7.06 15.61 4.22
CA VAL A 76 -5.75 15.07 4.55
C VAL A 76 -5.47 15.37 6.03
N SER A 77 -5.17 14.33 6.80
CA SER A 77 -4.90 14.45 8.23
C SER A 77 -3.53 13.90 8.60
N GLN A 78 -2.82 14.57 9.51
CA GLN A 78 -1.61 14.07 10.15
C GLN A 78 -1.88 13.88 11.64
N CYS A 79 -1.93 12.62 12.07
CA CYS A 79 -2.03 12.30 13.50
C CYS A 79 -0.63 12.26 14.10
N CYS A 80 -0.47 12.92 15.22
CA CYS A 80 0.77 12.92 15.99
C CYS A 80 0.43 12.50 17.42
N LEU A 81 1.19 11.57 17.98
CA LEU A 81 1.30 11.51 19.43
C LEU A 81 2.04 12.78 19.88
N THR A 82 1.83 13.21 21.11
CA THR A 82 2.40 14.44 21.72
C THR A 82 3.94 14.54 21.66
N LYS A 83 4.63 13.57 21.05
CA LYS A 83 6.09 13.44 21.01
C LYS A 83 6.79 13.48 19.63
N HIS A 84 6.15 13.47 18.45
CA HIS A 84 6.92 13.50 17.17
C HIS A 84 6.15 14.07 15.96
N VAL A 85 6.79 14.90 15.10
CA VAL A 85 6.28 15.39 13.79
C VAL A 85 7.43 15.54 12.75
N GLY A 86 7.28 15.08 11.50
CA GLY A 86 8.25 15.30 10.39
C GLY A 86 7.84 14.77 8.99
N GLY A 87 8.34 15.40 7.90
CA GLY A 87 7.84 15.35 6.50
C GLY A 87 8.67 14.58 5.44
N ARG A 88 8.68 15.06 4.18
CA ARG A 88 9.19 14.39 2.94
C ARG A 88 10.72 14.33 2.88
N ASN A 89 11.29 13.13 2.69
CA ASN A 89 12.67 12.85 3.11
C ASN A 89 13.74 12.74 2.01
N THR A 90 13.45 12.15 0.84
CA THR A 90 14.49 11.82 -0.16
C THR A 90 13.96 11.78 -1.59
N VAL A 91 14.78 12.19 -2.56
CA VAL A 91 14.58 12.06 -4.01
C VAL A 91 15.87 11.53 -4.63
N LEU A 92 15.78 10.60 -5.59
CA LEU A 92 16.96 10.09 -6.31
C LEU A 92 17.43 11.10 -7.35
N MET A 93 18.68 11.58 -7.23
CA MET A 93 19.29 12.50 -8.21
C MET A 93 19.38 11.91 -9.63
N ASP A 94 19.51 10.59 -9.75
CA ASP A 94 19.54 9.90 -11.05
C ASP A 94 18.17 9.89 -11.74
N ALA A 95 17.07 9.94 -10.99
CA ALA A 95 15.73 10.08 -11.57
C ALA A 95 15.56 11.49 -12.20
N ILE A 96 16.03 12.52 -11.50
CA ILE A 96 16.05 13.91 -11.98
C ILE A 96 16.98 14.05 -13.21
N SER A 97 18.12 13.37 -13.19
CA SER A 97 19.09 13.38 -14.29
C SER A 97 18.73 12.45 -15.45
N ARG A 98 17.58 11.75 -15.39
CA ARG A 98 17.10 10.75 -16.35
C ARG A 98 18.06 9.59 -16.62
N ARG A 99 18.78 9.14 -15.59
CA ARG A 99 19.82 8.11 -15.71
C ARG A 99 19.41 6.73 -15.21
N ILE A 100 18.16 6.53 -14.77
CA ILE A 100 17.68 5.21 -14.37
C ILE A 100 17.30 4.42 -15.63
N PRO A 101 18.08 3.39 -16.03
CA PRO A 101 17.79 2.62 -17.23
C PRO A 101 16.44 1.93 -17.11
N LEU A 102 15.71 1.83 -18.23
CA LEU A 102 14.39 1.20 -18.32
C LEU A 102 13.32 1.80 -17.38
N VAL A 103 13.54 3.01 -16.87
CA VAL A 103 12.53 3.83 -16.19
C VAL A 103 12.48 5.22 -16.78
N SER A 104 13.62 5.90 -16.91
CA SER A 104 13.69 7.29 -17.38
C SER A 104 13.72 7.45 -18.90
N ASP A 105 13.95 6.36 -19.66
CA ASP A 105 14.11 6.37 -21.12
C ASP A 105 12.78 6.59 -21.87
N ARG A 106 11.67 6.13 -21.29
CA ARG A 106 10.31 6.32 -21.81
C ARG A 106 9.31 6.33 -20.65
N PRO A 107 8.10 6.89 -20.84
CA PRO A 107 7.08 6.91 -19.80
C PRO A 107 6.88 5.52 -19.19
N THR A 108 7.29 5.36 -17.94
CA THR A 108 7.25 4.08 -17.23
C THR A 108 6.43 4.26 -15.97
N ILE A 109 5.46 3.38 -15.75
CA ILE A 109 4.68 3.35 -14.52
C ILE A 109 5.12 2.14 -13.69
N ILE A 110 5.36 2.38 -12.40
CA ILE A 110 5.73 1.34 -11.44
C ILE A 110 4.56 1.12 -10.49
N PHE A 111 4.07 -0.12 -10.45
CA PHE A 111 3.01 -0.56 -9.57
C PHE A 111 3.57 -1.33 -8.38
N GLY A 112 2.85 -1.24 -7.26
CA GLY A 112 2.99 -2.11 -6.10
C GLY A 112 1.65 -2.69 -5.73
N ALA A 113 1.60 -3.96 -5.37
CA ALA A 113 0.38 -4.64 -4.97
C ALA A 113 0.62 -5.54 -3.76
N ASP A 114 -0.36 -5.57 -2.85
CA ASP A 114 -0.35 -6.41 -1.65
C ASP A 114 -1.78 -6.87 -1.34
N VAL A 115 -1.87 -8.05 -0.71
CA VAL A 115 -3.11 -8.53 -0.10
C VAL A 115 -2.85 -8.83 1.37
N THR A 116 -3.54 -8.11 2.24
CA THR A 116 -3.48 -8.34 3.68
C THR A 116 -4.67 -9.19 4.10
N HIS A 117 -4.40 -10.39 4.63
CA HIS A 117 -5.41 -11.27 5.23
C HIS A 117 -5.73 -10.91 6.69
N PRO A 118 -6.89 -11.34 7.20
CA PRO A 118 -7.20 -11.25 8.63
C PRO A 118 -6.22 -12.04 9.51
N HIS A 119 -6.23 -11.71 10.81
CA HIS A 119 -5.43 -12.44 11.79
C HIS A 119 -5.87 -13.92 11.90
N PRO A 120 -4.95 -14.84 12.23
CA PRO A 120 -5.31 -16.22 12.55
C PRO A 120 -6.39 -16.26 13.64
N GLY A 121 -7.51 -16.95 13.37
CA GLY A 121 -8.66 -17.03 14.27
C GLY A 121 -9.82 -16.09 13.92
N GLU A 122 -9.64 -15.15 12.99
CA GLU A 122 -10.76 -14.42 12.37
C GLU A 122 -11.21 -15.16 11.12
N ASP A 123 -12.37 -15.81 11.18
CA ASP A 123 -12.86 -16.70 10.11
C ASP A 123 -13.78 -16.02 9.08
N SER A 124 -14.27 -14.81 9.38
CA SER A 124 -15.24 -14.08 8.55
C SER A 124 -14.70 -12.80 7.91
N SER A 125 -13.66 -12.20 8.50
CA SER A 125 -13.10 -10.94 8.03
C SER A 125 -12.63 -11.06 6.55
N PRO A 126 -12.95 -10.11 5.67
CA PRO A 126 -12.49 -10.11 4.27
C PRO A 126 -10.97 -9.96 4.19
N SER A 127 -10.38 -10.32 3.05
CA SER A 127 -9.02 -9.87 2.72
C SER A 127 -9.08 -8.46 2.13
N ILE A 128 -8.02 -7.67 2.29
CA ILE A 128 -7.94 -6.34 1.66
C ILE A 128 -6.82 -6.36 0.65
N ALA A 129 -7.16 -6.07 -0.60
CA ALA A 129 -6.21 -5.82 -1.66
C ALA A 129 -5.91 -4.32 -1.76
N ALA A 130 -4.66 -4.00 -2.03
CA ALA A 130 -4.21 -2.65 -2.32
C ALA A 130 -3.30 -2.64 -3.54
N VAL A 131 -3.49 -1.65 -4.40
CA VAL A 131 -2.63 -1.40 -5.55
C VAL A 131 -2.24 0.07 -5.55
N VAL A 132 -0.94 0.34 -5.63
CA VAL A 132 -0.38 1.67 -5.78
C VAL A 132 0.32 1.82 -7.11
N ALA A 133 0.39 3.03 -7.64
CA ALA A 133 1.16 3.31 -8.86
C ALA A 133 1.84 4.68 -8.79
N SER A 134 3.07 4.76 -9.30
CA SER A 134 3.82 6.00 -9.46
C SER A 134 3.02 7.03 -10.27
N GLN A 135 3.11 8.32 -9.96
CA GLN A 135 2.32 9.39 -10.60
C GLN A 135 3.17 10.54 -11.18
N ASP A 136 4.47 10.54 -10.92
CA ASP A 136 5.41 11.60 -11.29
C ASP A 136 6.59 11.02 -12.06
N TRP A 137 6.36 10.59 -13.30
CA TRP A 137 7.46 10.20 -14.18
C TRP A 137 8.21 11.45 -14.69
N PRO A 138 9.55 11.46 -14.70
CA PRO A 138 10.47 10.35 -14.44
C PRO A 138 10.96 10.18 -12.99
N GLU A 139 10.52 10.99 -12.04
CA GLU A 139 11.02 11.02 -10.65
C GLU A 139 10.63 9.80 -9.80
N VAL A 140 9.43 9.24 -10.03
CA VAL A 140 8.93 8.01 -9.38
C VAL A 140 8.93 8.12 -7.84
N THR A 141 8.50 9.28 -7.31
CA THR A 141 8.48 9.56 -5.86
C THR A 141 7.08 9.72 -5.28
N LYS A 142 6.06 9.96 -6.12
CA LYS A 142 4.66 10.10 -5.71
C LYS A 142 3.86 8.90 -6.19
N TYR A 143 3.02 8.36 -5.32
CA TYR A 143 2.19 7.21 -5.63
C TYR A 143 0.72 7.50 -5.31
N ALA A 144 -0.18 7.13 -6.21
CA ALA A 144 -1.61 7.03 -5.92
C ALA A 144 -1.92 5.60 -5.47
N GLY A 145 -2.89 5.43 -4.57
CA GLY A 145 -3.27 4.11 -4.05
C GLY A 145 -4.76 3.87 -4.09
N LEU A 146 -5.16 2.66 -4.45
CA LEU A 146 -6.53 2.16 -4.42
C LEU A 146 -6.59 0.91 -3.56
N VAL A 147 -7.70 0.73 -2.86
CA VAL A 147 -7.93 -0.38 -1.93
C VAL A 147 -9.31 -0.99 -2.18
N CYS A 148 -9.43 -2.31 -2.00
CA CYS A 148 -10.68 -3.03 -2.18
C CYS A 148 -10.76 -4.22 -1.21
N ALA A 149 -11.95 -4.47 -0.67
CA ALA A 149 -12.22 -5.68 0.10
C ALA A 149 -12.54 -6.83 -0.86
N GLN A 150 -12.01 -8.00 -0.56
CA GLN A 150 -12.26 -9.23 -1.29
C GLN A 150 -12.55 -10.39 -0.32
N ALA A 151 -12.95 -11.53 -0.86
CA ALA A 151 -13.37 -12.68 -0.06
C ALA A 151 -12.30 -13.10 0.98
N HIS A 152 -12.77 -13.74 2.06
CA HIS A 152 -11.92 -14.24 3.12
C HIS A 152 -10.79 -15.10 2.56
N ARG A 153 -9.54 -14.78 2.93
CA ARG A 153 -8.31 -15.46 2.47
C ARG A 153 -8.15 -15.61 0.94
N GLN A 154 -8.83 -14.77 0.16
CA GLN A 154 -8.58 -14.67 -1.27
C GLN A 154 -7.23 -13.97 -1.49
N GLU A 155 -6.29 -14.62 -2.19
CA GLU A 155 -4.99 -14.03 -2.54
C GLU A 155 -5.04 -13.29 -3.89
N LEU A 156 -5.75 -13.82 -4.90
CA LEU A 156 -5.86 -13.16 -6.20
C LEU A 156 -6.62 -11.84 -6.08
N ILE A 157 -6.03 -10.75 -6.55
CA ILE A 157 -6.67 -9.42 -6.52
C ILE A 157 -7.79 -9.35 -7.56
N GLN A 158 -9.03 -9.54 -7.10
CA GLN A 158 -10.21 -9.61 -7.98
C GLN A 158 -10.49 -8.29 -8.69
N ASP A 159 -10.19 -7.16 -8.05
CA ASP A 159 -10.52 -5.83 -8.56
C ASP A 159 -9.40 -5.17 -9.38
N LEU A 160 -8.39 -5.93 -9.83
CA LEU A 160 -7.36 -5.40 -10.73
C LEU A 160 -7.99 -4.90 -12.04
N TYR A 161 -8.91 -5.69 -12.58
CA TYR A 161 -9.75 -5.35 -13.72
C TYR A 161 -11.09 -6.05 -13.61
N LYS A 162 -12.18 -5.31 -13.82
CA LYS A 162 -13.54 -5.86 -13.84
C LYS A 162 -14.39 -5.19 -14.89
N THR A 163 -15.42 -5.91 -15.33
CA THR A 163 -16.48 -5.41 -16.21
C THR A 163 -17.83 -5.61 -15.56
N TRP A 164 -18.72 -4.63 -15.68
CA TRP A 164 -20.10 -4.72 -15.21
C TRP A 164 -21.04 -4.08 -16.23
N GLN A 165 -22.33 -4.44 -16.15
CA GLN A 165 -23.36 -3.78 -16.94
C GLN A 165 -23.86 -2.55 -16.20
N ASP A 166 -23.67 -1.39 -16.80
CA ASP A 166 -24.28 -0.14 -16.39
C ASP A 166 -25.61 0.05 -17.13
N PRO A 167 -26.73 0.34 -16.44
CA PRO A 167 -28.04 0.48 -17.07
C PRO A 167 -28.11 1.54 -18.18
N VAL A 168 -27.20 2.53 -18.16
CA VAL A 168 -27.19 3.66 -19.11
C VAL A 168 -26.05 3.52 -20.11
N ARG A 169 -24.86 3.12 -19.64
CA ARG A 169 -23.63 3.07 -20.44
C ARG A 169 -23.35 1.71 -21.08
N GLY A 170 -24.18 0.71 -20.82
CA GLY A 170 -23.97 -0.66 -21.27
C GLY A 170 -22.78 -1.30 -20.55
N THR A 171 -21.96 -2.07 -21.26
CA THR A 171 -20.81 -2.75 -20.65
C THR A 171 -19.71 -1.75 -20.31
N VAL A 172 -19.49 -1.53 -19.01
CA VAL A 172 -18.43 -0.66 -18.49
C VAL A 172 -17.30 -1.52 -17.94
N SER A 173 -16.07 -1.09 -18.20
CA SER A 173 -14.85 -1.67 -17.62
C SER A 173 -14.20 -0.71 -16.63
N GLY A 174 -13.61 -1.28 -15.58
CA GLY A 174 -12.94 -0.56 -14.51
C GLY A 174 -11.94 -1.46 -13.81
N GLY A 175 -11.59 -1.09 -12.58
CA GLY A 175 -10.61 -1.81 -11.77
C GLY A 175 -9.36 -0.97 -11.51
N MET A 176 -8.57 -1.41 -10.54
CA MET A 176 -7.48 -0.64 -9.97
C MET A 176 -6.43 -0.25 -11.01
N ILE A 177 -6.07 -1.17 -11.91
CA ILE A 177 -5.07 -0.89 -12.95
C ILE A 177 -5.56 0.20 -13.90
N LYS A 178 -6.79 0.09 -14.38
CA LYS A 178 -7.37 1.05 -15.33
C LYS A 178 -7.41 2.45 -14.73
N GLU A 179 -7.90 2.58 -13.49
CA GLU A 179 -8.00 3.86 -12.80
C GLU A 179 -6.61 4.50 -12.56
N LEU A 180 -5.62 3.70 -12.16
CA LEU A 180 -4.26 4.19 -11.93
C LEU A 180 -3.55 4.60 -13.23
N LEU A 181 -3.82 3.91 -14.36
CA LEU A 181 -3.32 4.31 -15.69
C LEU A 181 -3.94 5.64 -16.14
N ILE A 182 -5.24 5.86 -15.91
CA ILE A 182 -5.90 7.14 -16.17
C ILE A 182 -5.31 8.24 -15.29
N SER A 183 -5.11 7.96 -14.00
CA SER A 183 -4.48 8.90 -13.07
C SER A 183 -3.07 9.30 -13.50
N PHE A 184 -2.24 8.33 -13.92
CA PHE A 184 -0.90 8.59 -14.43
C PHE A 184 -0.92 9.53 -15.63
N ARG A 185 -1.81 9.30 -16.61
CA ARG A 185 -1.94 10.18 -17.77
C ARG A 185 -2.38 11.58 -17.39
N ARG A 186 -3.29 11.70 -16.42
CA ARG A 186 -3.73 13.00 -15.89
C ARG A 186 -2.59 13.75 -15.19
N ALA A 187 -1.75 13.05 -14.43
CA ALA A 187 -0.67 13.64 -13.66
C ALA A 187 0.56 14.01 -14.50
N THR A 188 0.90 13.18 -15.49
CA THR A 188 2.14 13.32 -16.28
C THR A 188 1.92 13.87 -17.69
N GLY A 189 0.66 13.88 -18.17
CA GLY A 189 0.34 14.14 -19.58
C GLY A 189 0.71 12.99 -20.54
N GLN A 190 1.37 11.93 -20.06
CA GLN A 190 1.89 10.83 -20.87
C GLN A 190 1.12 9.53 -20.59
N LYS A 191 1.00 8.67 -21.60
CA LYS A 191 0.58 7.29 -21.37
C LYS A 191 1.81 6.44 -21.03
N PRO A 192 1.72 5.51 -20.07
CA PRO A 192 2.82 4.58 -19.84
C PRO A 192 3.13 3.77 -21.11
N GLN A 193 4.39 3.69 -21.46
CA GLN A 193 4.90 2.83 -22.52
C GLN A 193 5.58 1.58 -21.95
N ARG A 194 5.67 1.48 -20.63
CA ARG A 194 6.24 0.35 -19.88
C ARG A 194 5.55 0.23 -18.52
N ILE A 195 5.30 -1.02 -18.11
CA ILE A 195 4.76 -1.36 -16.79
C ILE A 195 5.78 -2.23 -16.05
N ILE A 196 6.08 -1.85 -14.82
CA ILE A 196 6.83 -2.69 -13.86
C ILE A 196 5.89 -2.93 -12.67
N PHE A 197 5.64 -4.19 -12.33
CA PHE A 197 4.64 -4.57 -11.34
C PHE A 197 5.29 -5.39 -10.22
N TYR A 198 5.36 -4.84 -9.01
CA TYR A 198 5.85 -5.54 -7.82
C TYR A 198 4.67 -6.06 -6.98
N ARG A 199 4.62 -7.37 -6.77
CA ARG A 199 3.57 -8.07 -6.02
C ARG A 199 4.11 -8.68 -4.73
N ASP A 200 3.74 -8.14 -3.56
CA ASP A 200 4.15 -8.64 -2.24
C ASP A 200 3.25 -9.81 -1.79
N GLY A 201 3.72 -10.67 -0.89
CA GLY A 201 2.86 -11.58 -0.12
C GLY A 201 2.47 -12.90 -0.77
N VAL A 202 2.88 -13.16 -2.00
CA VAL A 202 2.52 -14.39 -2.73
C VAL A 202 3.49 -15.53 -2.42
N SER A 203 2.96 -16.72 -2.12
CA SER A 203 3.77 -17.94 -1.92
C SER A 203 4.13 -18.60 -3.26
N GLU A 204 5.27 -19.30 -3.34
CA GLU A 204 5.76 -19.95 -4.57
C GLU A 204 4.70 -20.87 -5.23
N GLY A 205 3.98 -21.66 -4.43
CA GLY A 205 2.91 -22.53 -4.92
C GLY A 205 1.72 -21.81 -5.58
N GLN A 206 1.64 -20.48 -5.48
CA GLN A 206 0.59 -19.65 -6.08
C GLN A 206 1.09 -18.80 -7.26
N PHE A 207 2.40 -18.81 -7.57
CA PHE A 207 3.00 -17.94 -8.59
C PHE A 207 2.30 -18.04 -9.93
N TYR A 208 2.09 -19.25 -10.44
CA TYR A 208 1.48 -19.45 -11.75
C TYR A 208 0.04 -18.92 -11.81
N GLN A 209 -0.77 -19.19 -10.78
CA GLN A 209 -2.15 -18.73 -10.74
C GLN A 209 -2.25 -17.20 -10.62
N VAL A 210 -1.41 -16.60 -9.77
CA VAL A 210 -1.30 -15.15 -9.62
C VAL A 210 -0.87 -14.51 -10.93
N LEU A 211 0.21 -15.02 -11.54
CA LEU A 211 0.71 -14.49 -12.80
C LEU A 211 -0.36 -14.51 -13.87
N LEU A 212 -0.98 -15.66 -14.13
CA LEU A 212 -1.98 -15.80 -15.19
C LEU A 212 -3.16 -14.85 -14.98
N TYR A 213 -3.68 -14.77 -13.76
CA TYR A 213 -4.87 -13.98 -13.48
C TYR A 213 -4.55 -12.47 -13.46
N GLU A 214 -3.50 -12.06 -12.75
CA GLU A 214 -3.18 -10.65 -12.55
C GLU A 214 -2.53 -10.02 -13.79
N LEU A 215 -1.70 -10.76 -14.54
CA LEU A 215 -1.16 -10.27 -15.82
C LEU A 215 -2.26 -10.09 -16.85
N ASP A 216 -3.19 -11.04 -16.96
CA ASP A 216 -4.36 -10.92 -17.85
C ASP A 216 -5.22 -9.71 -17.47
N ALA A 217 -5.44 -9.46 -16.18
CA ALA A 217 -6.14 -8.26 -15.71
C ALA A 217 -5.42 -6.97 -16.13
N ILE A 218 -4.08 -6.91 -16.03
CA ILE A 218 -3.28 -5.77 -16.51
C ILE A 218 -3.47 -5.58 -18.02
N ARG A 219 -3.44 -6.66 -18.82
CA ARG A 219 -3.65 -6.60 -20.28
C ARG A 219 -5.03 -6.09 -20.64
N LYS A 220 -6.07 -6.63 -20.00
CA LYS A 220 -7.45 -6.22 -20.20
C LYS A 220 -7.66 -4.76 -19.84
N ALA A 221 -7.06 -4.29 -18.74
CA ALA A 221 -7.10 -2.88 -18.37
C ALA A 221 -6.49 -1.98 -19.44
N CYS A 222 -5.32 -2.34 -19.99
CA CYS A 222 -4.69 -1.59 -21.08
C CYS A 222 -5.56 -1.60 -22.35
N ALA A 223 -5.99 -2.78 -22.82
CA ALA A 223 -6.83 -2.90 -24.01
C ALA A 223 -8.18 -2.16 -23.89
N SER A 224 -8.72 -2.05 -22.67
CA SER A 224 -9.97 -1.33 -22.41
C SER A 224 -9.85 0.20 -22.48
N LEU A 225 -8.62 0.74 -22.43
CA LEU A 225 -8.37 2.19 -22.53
C LEU A 225 -8.22 2.64 -23.98
N GLU A 226 -7.56 1.84 -24.80
CA GLU A 226 -7.32 2.13 -26.20
C GLU A 226 -7.07 0.84 -26.98
N PRO A 227 -7.66 0.68 -28.19
CA PRO A 227 -7.37 -0.44 -29.06
C PRO A 227 -5.86 -0.56 -29.32
N ASN A 228 -5.31 -1.77 -29.22
CA ASN A 228 -3.88 -2.09 -29.40
C ASN A 228 -2.91 -1.48 -28.37
N TYR A 229 -3.39 -0.85 -27.29
CA TYR A 229 -2.52 -0.41 -26.21
C TYR A 229 -2.04 -1.61 -25.37
N GLN A 230 -0.82 -2.05 -25.63
CA GLN A 230 -0.19 -3.21 -24.99
C GLN A 230 1.26 -2.89 -24.59
N PRO A 231 1.47 -2.07 -23.55
CA PRO A 231 2.83 -1.79 -23.07
C PRO A 231 3.50 -3.08 -22.54
N PRO A 232 4.81 -3.27 -22.74
CA PRO A 232 5.54 -4.39 -22.17
C PRO A 232 5.50 -4.38 -20.63
N VAL A 233 5.28 -5.56 -20.04
CA VAL A 233 5.15 -5.76 -18.59
C VAL A 233 6.33 -6.55 -18.05
N THR A 234 6.88 -6.10 -16.93
CA THR A 234 7.73 -6.89 -16.04
C THR A 234 6.97 -7.14 -14.74
N PHE A 235 6.75 -8.41 -14.38
CA PHE A 235 6.01 -8.84 -13.20
C PHE A 235 6.98 -9.50 -12.22
N VAL A 236 7.13 -8.91 -11.04
CA VAL A 236 8.08 -9.34 -10.01
C VAL A 236 7.34 -9.60 -8.72
N VAL A 237 7.43 -10.82 -8.20
CA VAL A 237 6.95 -11.14 -6.85
C VAL A 237 8.03 -10.77 -5.83
N VAL A 238 7.61 -10.20 -4.71
CA VAL A 238 8.46 -9.82 -3.58
C VAL A 238 8.06 -10.66 -2.38
N GLN A 239 9.03 -11.32 -1.75
CA GLN A 239 8.82 -12.12 -0.55
C GLN A 239 9.80 -11.66 0.53
N LYS A 240 9.27 -11.02 1.57
CA LYS A 240 10.07 -10.64 2.76
C LYS A 240 10.08 -11.72 3.84
N ARG A 241 9.05 -12.56 3.86
CA ARG A 241 8.81 -13.55 4.93
C ARG A 241 9.19 -14.94 4.44
N HIS A 242 10.48 -15.25 4.49
CA HIS A 242 11.03 -16.58 4.20
C HIS A 242 12.10 -16.98 5.23
N HIS A 243 12.63 -18.19 5.07
CA HIS A 243 13.58 -18.80 6.00
C HIS A 243 15.06 -18.50 5.68
N THR A 244 15.38 -18.05 4.46
CA THR A 244 16.75 -17.67 4.05
C THR A 244 17.31 -16.52 4.88
N ARG A 245 18.54 -16.68 5.40
CA ARG A 245 19.34 -15.65 6.07
C ARG A 245 20.73 -15.63 5.45
N LEU A 246 21.29 -14.44 5.32
CA LEU A 246 22.61 -14.24 4.74
C LEU A 246 23.55 -13.64 5.79
N PHE A 247 24.77 -14.17 5.84
CA PHE A 247 25.81 -13.77 6.79
C PHE A 247 27.08 -13.47 6.02
N ALA A 248 27.86 -12.50 6.49
CA ALA A 248 29.20 -12.28 5.97
C ALA A 248 30.09 -13.48 6.30
N ASN A 249 30.96 -13.87 5.38
CA ASN A 249 31.88 -14.98 5.61
C ASN A 249 32.88 -14.68 6.74
N ASP A 250 33.31 -13.42 6.84
CA ASP A 250 34.10 -12.92 7.96
C ASP A 250 33.35 -11.81 8.69
N HIS A 251 32.87 -12.10 9.90
CA HIS A 251 32.20 -11.14 10.77
C HIS A 251 33.14 -10.09 11.38
N ARG A 252 34.46 -10.28 11.26
CA ARG A 252 35.47 -9.33 11.75
C ARG A 252 35.86 -8.30 10.70
N ASP A 253 35.59 -8.57 9.43
CA ASP A 253 35.82 -7.60 8.35
C ASP A 253 34.74 -6.51 8.37
N ARG A 254 35.14 -5.32 8.84
CA ARG A 254 34.27 -4.14 8.89
C ARG A 254 33.83 -3.62 7.52
N ASN A 255 34.45 -4.10 6.44
CA ASN A 255 34.02 -3.79 5.07
C ASN A 255 32.95 -4.77 4.55
N ALA A 256 32.70 -5.87 5.27
CA ALA A 256 31.71 -6.88 4.88
C ALA A 256 30.43 -6.85 5.75
N VAL A 257 30.49 -6.18 6.91
CA VAL A 257 29.36 -6.09 7.84
C VAL A 257 29.00 -4.66 8.21
N ASP A 258 27.72 -4.42 8.48
CA ASP A 258 27.24 -3.18 9.03
C ASP A 258 27.51 -3.06 10.55
N ARG A 259 27.08 -1.95 11.15
CA ARG A 259 27.28 -1.67 12.58
C ARG A 259 26.62 -2.70 13.52
N SER A 260 25.62 -3.43 13.03
CA SER A 260 24.90 -4.46 13.78
C SER A 260 25.49 -5.86 13.57
N GLY A 261 26.50 -6.01 12.71
CA GLY A 261 27.09 -7.29 12.33
C GLY A 261 26.33 -8.02 11.21
N ASN A 262 25.34 -7.36 10.59
CA ASN A 262 24.62 -7.89 9.43
C ASN A 262 25.39 -7.63 8.14
N ILE A 263 24.99 -8.31 7.06
CA ILE A 263 25.46 -8.00 5.70
C ILE A 263 25.15 -6.54 5.32
N LEU A 264 25.98 -5.95 4.47
CA LEU A 264 25.82 -4.55 4.07
C LEU A 264 24.53 -4.32 3.26
N PRO A 265 23.90 -3.13 3.37
CA PRO A 265 22.82 -2.72 2.50
C PRO A 265 23.26 -2.74 1.03
N GLY A 266 22.41 -3.25 0.15
CA GLY A 266 22.71 -3.44 -1.27
C GLY A 266 23.35 -4.80 -1.58
N THR A 267 23.57 -5.67 -0.58
CA THR A 267 24.03 -7.04 -0.84
C THR A 267 23.00 -7.80 -1.67
N VAL A 268 23.43 -8.33 -2.82
CA VAL A 268 22.62 -9.15 -3.74
C VAL A 268 23.18 -10.57 -3.78
N VAL A 269 22.30 -11.56 -3.83
CA VAL A 269 22.65 -12.95 -4.12
C VAL A 269 21.67 -13.49 -5.17
N ASP A 270 22.19 -13.81 -6.36
CA ASP A 270 21.44 -14.32 -7.52
C ASP A 270 22.01 -15.66 -8.03
N SER A 271 22.85 -16.32 -7.23
CA SER A 271 23.52 -17.56 -7.62
C SER A 271 23.58 -18.56 -6.45
N LYS A 272 23.78 -19.83 -6.80
CA LYS A 272 23.89 -21.01 -5.90
C LYS A 272 22.63 -21.38 -5.11
N ILE A 273 22.04 -20.42 -4.40
CA ILE A 273 20.88 -20.61 -3.52
C ILE A 273 19.56 -20.14 -4.16
N CYS A 274 19.65 -19.55 -5.35
CA CYS A 274 18.53 -19.11 -6.18
C CYS A 274 17.96 -20.27 -7.01
N HIS A 275 16.84 -20.03 -7.68
CA HIS A 275 16.19 -21.02 -8.53
C HIS A 275 17.15 -21.47 -9.65
N PRO A 276 17.23 -22.77 -9.97
CA PRO A 276 18.22 -23.27 -10.94
C PRO A 276 18.01 -22.77 -12.37
N THR A 277 16.80 -22.31 -12.71
CA THR A 277 16.43 -21.94 -14.10
C THR A 277 15.62 -20.65 -14.22
N GLU A 278 15.07 -20.13 -13.12
CA GLU A 278 14.18 -18.97 -13.16
C GLU A 278 14.98 -17.73 -12.78
N PHE A 279 14.42 -16.55 -13.07
CA PHE A 279 15.09 -15.30 -12.73
C PHE A 279 14.63 -14.83 -11.36
N ASP A 280 15.42 -15.16 -10.33
CA ASP A 280 15.23 -14.72 -8.97
C ASP A 280 16.52 -14.23 -8.32
N PHE A 281 16.39 -13.40 -7.28
CA PHE A 281 17.52 -12.90 -6.52
C PHE A 281 17.09 -12.46 -5.12
N TYR A 282 18.00 -12.60 -4.16
CA TYR A 282 17.89 -12.00 -2.85
C TYR A 282 18.55 -10.62 -2.86
N LEU A 283 17.89 -9.64 -2.24
CA LEU A 283 18.44 -8.30 -2.04
C LEU A 283 18.23 -7.86 -0.59
N CYS A 284 19.34 -7.58 0.11
CA CYS A 284 19.32 -6.92 1.41
C CYS A 284 19.50 -5.42 1.23
N SER A 285 18.43 -4.69 0.90
CA SER A 285 18.50 -3.26 0.58
C SER A 285 18.66 -2.33 1.80
N HIS A 286 18.60 -2.83 3.02
CA HIS A 286 18.52 -2.02 4.26
C HIS A 286 19.62 -2.38 5.25
N ALA A 287 19.95 -1.42 6.13
CA ALA A 287 20.86 -1.64 7.24
C ALA A 287 20.13 -2.35 8.39
N GLY A 288 20.78 -3.37 8.95
CA GLY A 288 20.34 -4.05 10.16
C GLY A 288 20.39 -3.10 11.35
N ILE A 289 19.28 -2.97 12.06
CA ILE A 289 19.22 -2.20 13.31
C ILE A 289 19.33 -3.15 14.50
N GLN A 290 18.62 -4.28 14.42
CA GLN A 290 18.55 -5.28 15.48
C GLN A 290 18.27 -6.66 14.89
N GLY A 291 18.86 -7.68 15.50
CA GLY A 291 18.70 -9.07 15.06
C GLY A 291 19.36 -9.33 13.72
N THR A 292 18.95 -10.40 13.05
CA THR A 292 19.44 -10.74 11.70
C THR A 292 18.55 -10.15 10.62
N SER A 293 19.14 -9.39 9.72
CA SER A 293 18.47 -8.82 8.55
C SER A 293 17.83 -9.93 7.71
N ARG A 294 16.63 -9.64 7.20
CA ARG A 294 15.93 -10.51 6.26
C ARG A 294 16.09 -9.90 4.87
N PRO A 295 16.98 -10.44 4.01
CA PRO A 295 17.01 -10.01 2.61
C PRO A 295 15.64 -10.31 2.00
N ALA A 296 15.12 -9.45 1.13
CA ALA A 296 13.91 -9.76 0.40
C ALA A 296 14.25 -10.62 -0.82
N HIS A 297 13.42 -11.61 -1.11
CA HIS A 297 13.53 -12.47 -2.29
C HIS A 297 12.64 -11.91 -3.38
N TYR A 298 13.21 -11.64 -4.54
CA TYR A 298 12.52 -11.13 -5.72
C TYR A 298 12.52 -12.22 -6.78
N HIS A 299 11.34 -12.53 -7.32
CA HIS A 299 11.17 -13.55 -8.34
C HIS A 299 10.45 -12.95 -9.55
N VAL A 300 11.12 -12.96 -10.70
CA VAL A 300 10.60 -12.41 -11.96
C VAL A 300 9.75 -13.47 -12.64
N LEU A 301 8.43 -13.31 -12.56
CA LEU A 301 7.49 -14.27 -13.15
C LEU A 301 7.23 -14.00 -14.63
N TRP A 302 7.41 -12.76 -15.08
CA TRP A 302 7.23 -12.36 -16.48
C TRP A 302 8.08 -11.14 -16.79
N ASP A 303 8.74 -11.10 -17.95
CA ASP A 303 9.50 -9.94 -18.36
C ASP A 303 9.57 -9.75 -19.88
N GLU A 304 8.72 -8.87 -20.40
CA GLU A 304 8.76 -8.43 -21.79
C GLU A 304 9.71 -7.26 -22.01
N ASN A 305 10.11 -6.57 -20.94
CA ASN A 305 11.06 -5.47 -21.04
C ASN A 305 12.50 -5.97 -21.17
N LYS A 306 12.75 -7.25 -20.92
CA LYS A 306 14.04 -7.93 -21.09
C LYS A 306 15.13 -7.26 -20.26
N PHE A 307 14.84 -7.05 -18.98
CA PHE A 307 15.83 -6.61 -18.01
C PHE A 307 16.98 -7.60 -17.93
N THR A 308 18.20 -7.07 -17.83
CA THR A 308 19.33 -7.85 -17.34
C THR A 308 19.23 -8.04 -15.84
N ALA A 309 19.92 -9.06 -15.29
CA ALA A 309 20.05 -9.28 -13.85
C ALA A 309 20.51 -7.99 -13.14
N ASP A 310 21.66 -7.44 -13.53
CA ASP A 310 22.20 -6.20 -12.98
C ASP A 310 21.22 -5.03 -13.08
N GLY A 311 20.51 -4.91 -14.21
CA GLY A 311 19.57 -3.83 -14.48
C GLY A 311 18.40 -3.84 -13.51
N LEU A 312 17.75 -5.01 -13.32
CA LEU A 312 16.61 -5.13 -12.43
C LEU A 312 17.03 -5.07 -10.96
N GLN A 313 18.14 -5.70 -10.59
CA GLN A 313 18.68 -5.67 -9.23
C GLN A 313 19.05 -4.24 -8.81
N SER A 314 19.76 -3.51 -9.68
CA SER A 314 20.11 -2.10 -9.44
C SER A 314 18.87 -1.22 -9.35
N LEU A 315 17.90 -1.40 -10.25
CA LEU A 315 16.64 -0.66 -10.21
C LEU A 315 15.91 -0.90 -8.88
N THR A 316 15.73 -2.17 -8.51
CA THR A 316 15.04 -2.56 -7.26
C THR A 316 15.72 -1.95 -6.05
N ASN A 317 17.06 -2.03 -5.99
CA ASN A 317 17.82 -1.44 -4.90
C ASN A 317 17.70 0.10 -4.86
N ASN A 318 17.82 0.77 -6.01
CA ASN A 318 17.68 2.23 -6.10
C ASN A 318 16.30 2.68 -5.63
N LEU A 319 15.25 1.99 -6.06
CA LEU A 319 13.89 2.27 -5.61
C LEU A 319 13.76 2.16 -4.09
N CYS A 320 14.47 1.28 -3.38
CA CYS A 320 14.43 1.21 -1.91
C CYS A 320 14.83 2.51 -1.19
N TYR A 321 15.46 3.47 -1.87
CA TYR A 321 15.80 4.79 -1.33
C TYR A 321 14.71 5.87 -1.57
N THR A 322 13.66 5.57 -2.34
CA THR A 322 12.56 6.52 -2.65
C THR A 322 11.39 6.46 -1.66
N TYR A 323 11.56 5.73 -0.55
CA TYR A 323 10.52 5.62 0.47
C TYR A 323 10.36 6.94 1.24
N ALA A 324 9.20 7.57 1.12
CA ALA A 324 8.97 8.94 1.57
C ALA A 324 9.00 9.12 3.10
N ARG A 325 8.70 8.05 3.87
CA ARG A 325 8.54 8.13 5.34
C ARG A 325 9.86 8.10 6.12
N CYS A 326 11.01 7.89 5.48
CA CYS A 326 12.31 8.02 6.14
C CYS A 326 13.44 8.37 5.17
N THR A 327 14.55 8.91 5.70
CA THR A 327 15.79 9.20 4.96
C THR A 327 16.72 7.98 4.88
N ARG A 328 16.16 6.76 4.89
CA ARG A 328 16.91 5.50 4.90
C ARG A 328 16.36 4.55 3.85
N SER A 329 17.22 3.71 3.30
CA SER A 329 16.75 2.61 2.45
C SER A 329 15.90 1.62 3.26
N VAL A 330 14.81 1.17 2.66
CA VAL A 330 13.88 0.20 3.25
C VAL A 330 14.14 -1.22 2.78
N SER A 331 13.51 -2.19 3.46
CA SER A 331 13.77 -3.63 3.29
C SER A 331 13.09 -4.30 2.10
N ILE A 332 12.11 -3.62 1.50
CA ILE A 332 11.45 -4.04 0.26
C ILE A 332 11.22 -2.80 -0.59
N VAL A 333 11.07 -3.00 -1.90
CA VAL A 333 10.83 -1.91 -2.86
C VAL A 333 9.61 -1.07 -2.45
N PRO A 334 9.66 0.29 -2.48
CA PRO A 334 8.60 1.13 -1.92
C PRO A 334 7.21 0.96 -2.50
N PRO A 335 6.99 0.66 -3.81
CA PRO A 335 5.66 0.35 -4.32
C PRO A 335 5.00 -0.79 -3.51
N ALA A 336 5.70 -1.90 -3.28
CA ALA A 336 5.20 -3.01 -2.47
C ALA A 336 4.95 -2.56 -1.01
N TYR A 337 5.88 -1.79 -0.44
CA TYR A 337 5.73 -1.24 0.91
C TYR A 337 4.49 -0.34 1.05
N TYR A 338 4.26 0.54 0.08
CA TYR A 338 3.11 1.44 0.05
C TYR A 338 1.79 0.69 -0.12
N ALA A 339 1.76 -0.37 -0.93
CA ALA A 339 0.59 -1.24 -1.05
C ALA A 339 0.23 -1.87 0.31
N HIS A 340 1.22 -2.41 1.02
CA HIS A 340 1.00 -2.94 2.37
C HIS A 340 0.50 -1.85 3.35
N LEU A 341 1.04 -0.62 3.30
CA LEU A 341 0.52 0.49 4.11
C LEU A 341 -0.93 0.86 3.75
N ALA A 342 -1.28 0.86 2.46
CA ALA A 342 -2.62 1.16 1.99
C ALA A 342 -3.63 0.08 2.42
N ALA A 343 -3.27 -1.20 2.30
CA ALA A 343 -4.09 -2.32 2.77
C ALA A 343 -4.29 -2.25 4.30
N PHE A 344 -3.21 -1.98 5.05
CA PHE A 344 -3.29 -1.81 6.50
C PHE A 344 -4.14 -0.59 6.90
N ARG A 345 -4.03 0.53 6.17
CA ARG A 345 -4.88 1.71 6.41
C ARG A 345 -6.35 1.38 6.16
N ALA A 346 -6.65 0.66 5.09
CA ALA A 346 -8.01 0.30 4.72
C ALA A 346 -8.71 -0.63 5.73
N ARG A 347 -7.96 -1.40 6.53
CA ARG A 347 -8.51 -2.15 7.66
C ARG A 347 -9.24 -1.24 8.66
N PHE A 348 -8.76 -0.02 8.87
CA PHE A 348 -9.41 0.94 9.77
C PHE A 348 -10.73 1.52 9.23
N TYR A 349 -10.99 1.39 7.92
CA TYR A 349 -12.25 1.84 7.34
C TYR A 349 -13.37 0.82 7.53
N MET A 350 -13.02 -0.39 7.93
CA MET A 350 -14.01 -1.41 8.26
C MET A 350 -14.67 -1.06 9.58
N GLU A 351 -15.99 -0.93 9.57
CA GLU A 351 -16.74 -0.84 10.82
C GLU A 351 -16.62 -2.17 11.56
N PRO A 352 -16.42 -2.16 12.90
CA PRO A 352 -16.58 -3.37 13.69
C PRO A 352 -18.01 -3.86 13.46
N GLU A 353 -18.18 -5.13 13.10
CA GLU A 353 -19.51 -5.75 13.10
C GLU A 353 -20.07 -5.53 14.50
N THR A 354 -21.14 -4.74 14.60
CA THR A 354 -21.99 -4.75 15.78
C THR A 354 -22.49 -6.18 15.86
N SER A 355 -21.92 -6.95 16.78
CA SER A 355 -22.48 -8.25 17.11
C SER A 355 -23.90 -7.98 17.60
N ASP A 356 -24.88 -8.18 16.73
CA ASP A 356 -26.29 -8.29 17.08
C ASP A 356 -26.45 -9.58 17.90
N SER A 357 -25.97 -9.51 19.12
CA SER A 357 -26.29 -10.39 20.22
C SER A 357 -26.63 -9.46 21.36
N GLU A 358 -27.78 -8.81 21.19
CA GLU A 358 -28.53 -8.26 22.31
C GLU A 358 -28.59 -9.33 23.39
N SER A 359 -27.90 -9.03 24.47
CA SER A 359 -27.81 -9.79 25.69
C SER A 359 -29.20 -9.98 26.28
N ILE A 360 -29.79 -11.18 26.11
CA ILE A 360 -30.89 -11.60 26.98
C ILE A 360 -30.28 -11.96 28.34
N ALA A 361 -30.53 -11.09 29.30
CA ALA A 361 -30.27 -11.35 30.71
C ALA A 361 -31.21 -12.44 31.25
N SER A 362 -30.64 -13.41 31.97
CA SER A 362 -30.99 -13.81 33.35
C SER A 362 -30.95 -15.33 33.60
N GLY A 363 -30.42 -15.70 34.77
CA GLY A 363 -30.83 -16.90 35.52
C GLY A 363 -29.80 -18.02 35.68
N MET A 364 -29.23 -18.15 36.87
CA MET A 364 -28.44 -19.31 37.30
C MET A 364 -29.30 -20.57 37.48
N ALA A 365 -28.82 -21.74 37.04
CA ALA A 365 -28.98 -23.02 37.73
C ALA A 365 -28.07 -24.11 37.12
N ALA A 366 -27.54 -24.97 38.00
CA ALA A 366 -26.60 -26.05 37.73
C ALA A 366 -27.19 -27.23 36.94
N GLY A 367 -26.36 -27.96 36.19
CA GLY A 367 -26.74 -29.25 35.60
C GLY A 367 -25.66 -29.90 34.72
N ARG A 368 -25.23 -31.10 35.10
CA ARG A 368 -24.20 -31.96 34.49
C ARG A 368 -24.52 -32.41 33.05
N GLY A 369 -23.45 -32.58 32.25
CA GLY A 369 -23.22 -33.74 31.37
C GLY A 369 -23.91 -33.75 30.00
N GLY A 370 -23.10 -33.80 28.94
CA GLY A 370 -23.56 -34.17 27.60
C GLY A 370 -22.72 -33.58 26.47
N ALA A 371 -21.74 -34.35 25.97
CA ALA A 371 -21.03 -34.03 24.74
C ALA A 371 -21.97 -34.24 23.54
N GLY A 372 -22.41 -33.15 22.92
CA GLY A 372 -23.12 -33.14 21.63
C GLY A 372 -22.22 -32.59 20.53
N PRO A 373 -22.36 -33.06 19.27
CA PRO A 373 -21.44 -32.71 18.20
C PRO A 373 -21.61 -31.24 17.81
N ARG A 374 -20.51 -30.50 17.84
CA ARG A 374 -20.41 -29.12 17.32
C ARG A 374 -20.62 -29.18 15.82
N ALA A 375 -21.82 -28.84 15.35
CA ALA A 375 -22.08 -28.64 13.94
C ALA A 375 -21.24 -27.44 13.46
N THR A 376 -20.16 -27.72 12.74
CA THR A 376 -19.42 -26.75 11.95
C THR A 376 -20.35 -26.26 10.84
N ARG A 377 -21.01 -25.11 11.05
CA ARG A 377 -21.56 -24.35 9.93
C ARG A 377 -20.37 -23.97 9.05
N GLY A 378 -20.24 -24.65 7.92
CA GLY A 378 -19.28 -24.27 6.89
C GLY A 378 -19.52 -22.81 6.46
N PRO A 379 -18.47 -22.08 6.06
CA PRO A 379 -18.64 -20.73 5.56
C PRO A 379 -19.58 -20.77 4.35
N SER A 380 -20.66 -19.99 4.40
CA SER A 380 -21.48 -19.73 3.22
C SER A 380 -20.57 -19.13 2.15
N ALA A 381 -20.36 -19.85 1.05
CA ALA A 381 -19.54 -19.41 -0.08
C ALA A 381 -20.09 -18.14 -0.79
N ASN A 382 -21.23 -17.59 -0.32
CA ASN A 382 -21.93 -16.45 -0.90
C ASN A 382 -22.23 -15.33 0.11
N ALA A 383 -21.54 -15.25 1.26
CA ALA A 383 -21.62 -14.03 2.06
C ALA A 383 -21.04 -12.86 1.23
N ALA A 384 -21.90 -11.96 0.76
CA ALA A 384 -21.50 -10.83 -0.05
C ALA A 384 -20.48 -9.98 0.74
N VAL A 385 -19.26 -9.85 0.21
CA VAL A 385 -18.22 -9.04 0.84
C VAL A 385 -18.69 -7.59 0.88
N ARG A 386 -18.85 -7.04 2.09
CA ARG A 386 -19.23 -5.63 2.25
C ARG A 386 -18.14 -4.75 1.61
N PRO A 387 -18.47 -3.88 0.64
CA PRO A 387 -17.48 -3.02 0.03
C PRO A 387 -16.94 -2.02 1.04
N LEU A 388 -15.67 -1.65 0.89
CA LEU A 388 -15.07 -0.57 1.69
C LEU A 388 -15.77 0.77 1.37
N PRO A 389 -15.88 1.67 2.35
CA PRO A 389 -16.29 3.04 2.08
C PRO A 389 -15.42 3.67 0.99
N ALA A 390 -16.05 4.37 0.03
CA ALA A 390 -15.33 5.01 -1.05
C ALA A 390 -14.52 6.19 -0.52
N LEU A 391 -13.21 6.18 -0.76
CA LEU A 391 -12.34 7.34 -0.53
C LEU A 391 -12.80 8.53 -1.39
N LYS A 392 -12.67 9.75 -0.86
CA LYS A 392 -12.93 10.95 -1.64
C LYS A 392 -11.89 11.15 -2.75
N GLU A 393 -12.31 11.76 -3.85
CA GLU A 393 -11.49 11.91 -5.07
C GLU A 393 -10.20 12.72 -4.87
N ASN A 394 -10.21 13.70 -3.98
CA ASN A 394 -9.01 14.47 -3.63
C ASN A 394 -8.03 13.64 -2.79
N VAL A 395 -8.53 12.78 -1.91
CA VAL A 395 -7.70 11.86 -1.08
C VAL A 395 -7.05 10.76 -1.92
N LYS A 396 -7.75 10.21 -2.93
CA LYS A 396 -7.20 9.19 -3.84
C LYS A 396 -5.94 9.65 -4.59
N ARG A 397 -5.76 10.96 -4.75
CA ARG A 397 -4.64 11.56 -5.50
C ARG A 397 -3.40 11.80 -4.64
N VAL A 398 -3.51 11.63 -3.32
CA VAL A 398 -2.40 11.78 -2.38
C VAL A 398 -2.01 10.44 -1.78
N MET A 399 -0.82 10.39 -1.18
CA MET A 399 -0.33 9.21 -0.46
C MET A 399 -0.95 9.14 0.94
N PHE A 400 -2.29 9.04 1.03
CA PHE A 400 -3.05 9.09 2.29
C PHE A 400 -2.62 8.02 3.34
N TYR A 401 -2.03 6.94 2.86
CA TYR A 401 -1.51 5.82 3.64
C TYR A 401 -0.12 6.07 4.26
N CYS A 402 0.54 7.19 3.94
CA CYS A 402 1.84 7.55 4.52
C CYS A 402 1.75 8.14 5.92
#